data_AF-A0A2N5A2I6-F1
#
_entry.id   AF-A0A2N5A2I6-F1
#
_cell.length_a   1.000
_cell.length_b   1.000
_cell.length_c   1.000
_cell.angle_alpha   90.00
_cell.angle_beta   90.00
_cell.angle_gamma   90.00
#
_symmetry.space_group_name_H-M   'P 1'
#
loop_
_entity.id
_entity.type
_entity.pdbx_description
1 polymer ?
#
loop_
_entity_poly.entity_id
_entity_poly.type
_entity_poly.pdbx_seq_one_letter_code
_entity_poly.pdbx_strand_id
1 'polypeptide(L)'
;CMMISFLTVWLANDFRYTIEFSTRTVLLSLPLATCYPIVLSVVSRHLSIKLRKRRELLEKQALMDPGLDLPNRRFFEQKMESAFRATRKKRIHSYLMLIDVDNFKKINDTYGHEVGDAVLSRISTILRECAGVKDVPARIGGDELAIIVNNSNNKLVIAMV
;
A
#
# COMPACT_ATOMS: atom_id res chain seq x y z
N CYS A 1 39.57 -22.43 5.62
CA CYS A 1 40.28 -23.31 6.58
C CYS A 1 39.44 -24.48 7.07
N MET A 2 38.29 -24.27 7.72
CA MET A 2 37.51 -25.35 8.36
C MET A 2 36.93 -26.41 7.39
N MET A 3 36.48 -25.98 6.20
CA MET A 3 35.91 -26.88 5.19
C MET A 3 36.98 -27.75 4.51
N ILE A 4 38.20 -27.22 4.38
CA ILE A 4 39.35 -27.92 3.80
C ILE A 4 39.86 -28.97 4.80
N SER A 5 39.98 -28.63 6.09
CA SER A 5 40.34 -29.60 7.14
C SER A 5 39.29 -30.71 7.29
N PHE A 6 38.01 -30.39 7.10
CA PHE A 6 36.94 -31.39 7.13
C PHE A 6 37.07 -32.36 5.96
N LEU A 7 37.26 -31.86 4.74
CA LEU A 7 37.45 -32.71 3.56
C LEU A 7 38.70 -33.59 3.67
N THR A 8 39.82 -33.05 4.15
CA THR A 8 41.07 -33.80 4.27
C THR A 8 40.96 -34.93 5.31
N VAL A 9 40.32 -34.67 6.45
CA VAL A 9 40.06 -35.69 7.48
C VAL A 9 39.07 -36.74 6.97
N TRP A 10 38.03 -36.33 6.23
CA TRP A 10 37.01 -37.23 5.70
C TRP A 10 37.58 -38.18 4.64
N LEU A 11 38.40 -37.66 3.72
CA LEU A 11 39.12 -38.45 2.73
C LEU A 11 40.19 -39.36 3.37
N ALA A 12 40.88 -38.90 4.41
CA ALA A 12 41.94 -39.67 5.07
C ALA A 12 41.42 -40.85 5.91
N ASN A 13 40.18 -40.78 6.41
CA ASN A 13 39.60 -41.83 7.27
C ASN A 13 38.77 -42.87 6.49
N ASP A 14 38.77 -42.82 5.16
CA ASP A 14 38.04 -43.74 4.28
C ASP A 14 36.60 -43.98 4.78
N PHE A 15 35.91 -42.88 5.14
CA PHE A 15 34.52 -42.92 5.60
C PHE A 15 33.66 -43.39 4.45
N ARG A 16 33.50 -44.71 4.31
CA ARG A 16 32.57 -45.32 3.38
C ARG A 16 31.18 -44.83 3.77
N TYR A 17 30.63 -43.94 2.95
CA TYR A 17 29.27 -43.49 3.07
C TYR A 17 28.36 -44.68 2.74
N THR A 18 28.05 -45.49 3.75
CA THR A 18 27.12 -46.60 3.60
C THR A 18 25.71 -46.04 3.63
N ILE A 19 24.97 -46.23 2.53
CA ILE A 19 23.56 -45.84 2.39
C ILE A 19 22.68 -46.90 3.07
N GLU A 20 23.08 -47.37 4.26
CA GLU A 20 22.30 -48.31 5.06
C GLU A 20 21.51 -47.51 6.10
N PHE A 21 20.32 -47.09 5.71
CA PHE A 21 19.38 -46.44 6.62
C PHE A 21 18.80 -47.48 7.58
N SER A 22 19.43 -47.64 8.75
CA SER A 22 18.83 -48.42 9.83
C SER A 22 17.47 -47.83 10.20
N THR A 23 16.45 -48.68 10.38
CA THR A 23 15.08 -48.28 10.74
C THR A 23 15.04 -47.41 12.00
N ARG A 24 16.01 -47.59 12.91
CA ARG A 24 16.18 -46.77 14.11
C ARG A 24 16.55 -45.32 13.79
N THR A 25 17.45 -45.11 12.82
CA THR A 25 17.90 -43.77 12.40
C THR A 25 16.77 -43.01 11.71
N VAL A 26 16.00 -43.70 10.86
CA VAL A 26 14.81 -43.13 10.20
C VAL A 26 13.77 -42.71 11.25
N LEU A 27 13.46 -43.59 12.21
CA LEU A 27 12.48 -43.32 13.26
C LEU A 27 12.88 -42.14 14.16
N LEU A 28 14.18 -41.99 14.48
CA LEU A 28 14.67 -40.86 15.27
C LEU A 28 14.63 -39.54 14.50
N SER A 29 14.72 -39.55 13.17
CA SER A 29 14.63 -38.35 12.33
C SER A 29 13.19 -37.91 12.00
N LEU A 30 12.20 -38.81 12.06
CA LEU A 30 10.81 -38.52 11.71
C LEU A 30 10.19 -37.37 12.54
N PRO A 31 10.38 -37.30 13.87
CA PRO A 31 9.90 -36.18 14.67
C PRO A 31 10.51 -34.85 14.22
N LEU A 32 11.80 -34.83 13.90
CA LEU A 32 12.46 -33.62 13.39
C LEU A 32 11.88 -33.23 12.02
N ALA A 33 11.72 -34.19 11.11
CA ALA A 33 11.19 -33.99 9.77
C ALA A 33 9.73 -33.51 9.75
N THR A 34 8.95 -33.82 10.79
CA THR A 34 7.53 -33.43 10.91
C THR A 34 7.33 -32.18 11.76
N CYS A 35 7.99 -32.09 12.92
CA CYS A 35 7.88 -30.92 13.79
C CYS A 35 8.47 -29.67 13.15
N TYR A 36 9.60 -29.79 12.44
CA TYR A 36 10.25 -28.64 11.80
C TYR A 36 9.34 -27.88 10.82
N PRO A 37 8.73 -28.50 9.79
CA PRO A 37 7.86 -27.78 8.87
C PRO A 37 6.59 -27.27 9.54
N ILE A 38 6.06 -27.97 10.56
CA ILE A 38 4.89 -27.49 11.33
C ILE A 38 5.24 -26.19 12.06
N VAL A 39 6.36 -26.18 12.79
CA VAL A 39 6.82 -24.99 13.52
C VAL A 39 7.10 -23.85 12.53
N LEU A 40 7.79 -24.15 11.42
CA LEU A 40 8.08 -23.17 10.38
C LEU A 40 6.78 -22.56 9.79
N SER A 41 5.79 -23.40 9.49
CA SER A 41 4.49 -22.98 8.96
C SER A 41 3.73 -22.08 9.94
N VAL A 42 3.71 -22.44 11.23
CA VAL A 42 3.07 -21.66 12.29
C VAL A 42 3.76 -20.28 12.42
N VAL A 43 5.09 -20.25 12.52
CA VAL A 43 5.86 -19.00 12.62
C VAL A 43 5.65 -18.12 11.38
N SER A 44 5.73 -18.71 10.19
CA SER A 44 5.51 -18.01 8.92
C SER A 44 4.11 -17.39 8.86
N ARG A 45 3.08 -18.14 9.26
CA ARG A 45 1.70 -17.65 9.32
C ARG A 45 1.55 -16.51 10.31
N HIS A 46 2.10 -16.64 11.52
CA HIS A 46 2.06 -15.58 12.53
C HIS A 46 2.76 -14.30 12.06
N LEU A 47 3.93 -14.42 11.43
CA LEU A 47 4.65 -13.29 10.87
C LEU A 47 3.85 -12.60 9.77
N SER A 48 3.28 -13.39 8.85
CA SER A 48 2.48 -12.89 7.73
C SER A 48 1.28 -12.08 8.22
N ILE A 49 0.56 -12.57 9.24
CA ILE A 49 -0.57 -11.85 9.83
C ILE A 49 -0.11 -10.57 10.53
N LYS A 50 1.02 -10.61 11.25
CA LYS A 50 1.56 -9.44 11.97
C LYS A 50 2.01 -8.35 10.99
N LEU A 51 2.65 -8.73 9.88
CA LEU A 51 3.04 -7.82 8.81
C LEU A 51 1.81 -7.20 8.15
N ARG A 52 0.78 -7.99 7.83
CA ARG A 52 -0.47 -7.46 7.26
C ARG A 52 -1.12 -6.42 8.17
N LYS A 53 -1.25 -6.71 9.47
CA LYS A 53 -1.80 -5.74 10.44
C LYS A 53 -0.97 -4.46 10.54
N ARG A 54 0.37 -4.57 10.54
CA ARG A 54 1.25 -3.39 10.53
C ARG A 54 1.09 -2.57 9.26
N ARG A 55 1.01 -3.23 8.11
CA ARG A 55 0.76 -2.58 6.83
C ARG A 55 -0.58 -1.84 6.83
N GLU A 56 -1.66 -2.48 7.27
CA GLU A 56 -2.97 -1.84 7.40
C GLU A 56 -2.94 -0.63 8.36
N LEU A 57 -2.17 -0.71 9.45
CA LEU A 57 -1.98 0.42 10.36
C LEU A 57 -1.21 1.57 9.70
N LEU A 58 -0.15 1.27 8.97
CA LEU A 58 0.63 2.25 8.22
C LEU A 58 -0.21 2.89 7.11
N GLU A 59 -0.98 2.10 6.36
CA GLU A 59 -1.93 2.60 5.36
C GLU A 59 -3.02 3.47 6.00
N LYS A 60 -3.51 3.09 7.19
CA LYS A 60 -4.44 3.95 7.95
C LYS A 60 -3.78 5.24 8.41
N GLN A 61 -2.49 5.23 8.74
CA GLN A 61 -1.74 6.40 9.17
C GLN A 61 -1.27 7.27 8.00
N ALA A 62 -1.18 6.68 6.79
CA ALA A 62 -0.92 7.44 5.58
C ALA A 62 -2.05 8.44 5.38
N LEU A 63 -1.68 9.68 5.11
CA LEU A 63 -2.59 10.78 4.78
C LEU A 63 -2.56 11.10 3.28
N MET A 64 -1.70 10.40 2.54
CA MET A 64 -1.45 10.58 1.11
C MET A 64 -1.72 9.25 0.38
N ASP A 65 -2.24 9.37 -0.83
CA ASP A 65 -2.30 8.31 -1.83
C ASP A 65 -0.91 8.17 -2.49
N PRO A 66 -0.27 6.99 -2.40
CA PRO A 66 1.08 6.79 -2.91
C PRO A 66 1.17 6.74 -4.44
N GLY A 67 0.06 6.49 -5.14
CA GLY A 67 0.04 6.39 -6.61
C GLY A 67 -0.10 7.74 -7.30
N LEU A 68 -0.79 8.69 -6.66
CA LEU A 68 -1.13 9.99 -7.26
C LEU A 68 -0.46 11.19 -6.60
N ASP A 69 0.25 10.99 -5.48
CA ASP A 69 0.80 12.07 -4.63
C ASP A 69 -0.25 13.14 -4.31
N LEU A 70 -1.44 12.66 -3.93
CA LEU A 70 -2.55 13.47 -3.47
C LEU A 70 -2.93 13.05 -2.05
N PRO A 71 -3.45 13.95 -1.22
CA PRO A 71 -4.13 13.57 0.00
C PRO A 71 -5.17 12.46 -0.23
N ASN A 72 -5.24 11.53 0.69
CA ASN A 72 -6.27 10.50 0.64
C ASN A 72 -7.57 10.99 1.27
N ARG A 73 -8.64 10.19 1.11
CA ARG A 73 -9.96 10.44 1.71
C ARG A 73 -9.91 10.86 3.17
N ARG A 74 -9.09 10.19 4.00
CA ARG A 74 -9.01 10.48 5.43
C ARG A 74 -8.49 11.88 5.71
N PHE A 75 -7.42 12.29 5.03
CA PHE A 75 -6.90 13.66 5.16
C PHE A 75 -7.91 14.69 4.66
N PHE A 76 -8.55 14.38 3.53
CA PHE A 76 -9.56 15.24 2.94
C PHE A 76 -10.73 15.49 3.89
N GLU A 77 -11.28 14.45 4.52
CA GLU A 77 -12.38 14.58 5.49
C GLU A 77 -11.98 15.44 6.71
N GLN A 78 -10.74 15.31 7.21
CA GLN A 78 -10.23 16.17 8.29
C GLN A 78 -10.14 17.64 7.87
N LYS A 79 -9.71 17.90 6.64
CA LYS A 79 -9.65 19.27 6.09
C LYS A 79 -11.03 19.83 5.79
N MET A 80 -11.96 18.99 5.32
CA MET A 80 -13.35 19.36 5.08
C MET A 80 -14.03 19.81 6.38
N GLU A 81 -13.85 19.05 7.47
CA GLU A 81 -14.42 19.44 8.77
C GLU A 81 -13.83 20.77 9.27
N SER A 82 -12.52 20.97 9.06
CA SER A 82 -11.84 22.22 9.40
C SER A 82 -12.36 23.40 8.59
N ALA A 83 -12.54 23.22 7.27
CA ALA A 83 -13.11 24.21 6.36
C ALA A 83 -14.55 24.56 6.76
N PHE A 84 -15.38 23.56 7.03
CA PHE A 84 -16.77 23.73 7.48
C PHE A 84 -16.86 24.57 8.76
N ARG A 85 -16.02 24.29 9.76
CA ARG A 85 -15.95 25.10 11.00
C ARG A 85 -15.54 26.54 10.71
N ALA A 86 -14.62 26.77 9.77
CA ALA A 86 -14.17 28.11 9.39
C ALA A 86 -15.26 28.92 8.66
N THR A 87 -15.99 28.29 7.73
CA THR A 87 -17.13 28.90 7.03
C THR A 87 -18.25 29.25 8.01
N ARG A 88 -18.58 28.36 8.94
CA ARG A 88 -19.63 28.60 9.97
C ARG A 88 -19.30 29.78 10.90
N LYS A 89 -18.02 30.05 11.15
CA LYS A 89 -17.57 31.22 11.93
C LYS A 89 -17.60 32.54 11.13
N LYS A 90 -18.21 32.55 9.92
CA LYS A 90 -18.35 33.69 8.98
C LYS A 90 -17.03 34.30 8.48
N ARG A 91 -15.91 33.57 8.56
CA ARG A 91 -14.58 34.14 8.23
C ARG A 91 -14.11 33.91 6.80
N ILE A 92 -14.67 32.94 6.08
CA ILE A 92 -14.31 32.59 4.68
C ILE A 92 -15.47 31.87 3.96
N HIS A 93 -15.51 31.93 2.63
CA HIS A 93 -16.29 31.03 1.78
C HIS A 93 -15.40 29.88 1.30
N SER A 94 -15.92 28.66 1.37
CA SER A 94 -15.25 27.45 0.88
C SER A 94 -16.22 26.66 0.01
N TYR A 95 -15.71 26.03 -1.04
CA TYR A 95 -16.48 25.23 -1.99
C TYR A 95 -15.91 23.82 -2.04
N LEU A 96 -16.78 22.84 -2.24
CA LEU A 96 -16.42 21.44 -2.42
C LEU A 96 -16.75 21.04 -3.86
N MET A 97 -15.78 20.49 -4.56
CA MET A 97 -15.97 19.92 -5.89
C MET A 97 -15.60 18.43 -5.84
N LEU A 98 -16.51 17.60 -6.34
CA LEU A 98 -16.30 16.17 -6.57
C LEU A 98 -16.15 15.96 -8.07
N ILE A 99 -15.16 15.17 -8.46
CA ILE A 99 -14.77 14.94 -9.84
C ILE A 99 -14.75 13.43 -10.04
N ASP A 100 -15.57 12.93 -10.95
CA ASP A 100 -15.56 11.54 -11.39
C ASP A 100 -14.93 11.44 -12.77
N VAL A 101 -14.14 10.39 -13.01
CA VAL A 101 -13.48 10.19 -14.30
C VAL A 101 -14.37 9.35 -15.21
N ASP A 102 -14.99 10.01 -16.18
CA ASP A 102 -15.89 9.37 -17.13
C ASP A 102 -15.26 8.15 -17.83
N ASN A 103 -16.01 7.05 -17.86
CA ASN A 103 -15.62 5.81 -18.54
C ASN A 103 -14.29 5.19 -18.06
N PHE A 104 -13.84 5.47 -16.83
CA PHE A 104 -12.56 4.95 -16.31
C PHE A 104 -12.48 3.42 -16.36
N LYS A 105 -13.57 2.72 -16.01
CA LYS A 105 -13.65 1.26 -16.11
C LYS A 105 -13.38 0.75 -17.54
N LYS A 106 -13.92 1.43 -18.57
CA LYS A 106 -13.70 1.06 -19.97
C LYS A 106 -12.23 1.19 -20.37
N ILE A 107 -11.54 2.20 -19.85
CA ILE A 107 -10.09 2.38 -20.06
C ILE A 107 -9.33 1.20 -19.46
N ASN A 108 -9.62 0.83 -18.21
CA ASN A 108 -9.01 -0.33 -17.55
C ASN A 108 -9.28 -1.63 -18.31
N ASP A 109 -10.51 -1.85 -18.75
CA ASP A 109 -10.91 -3.06 -19.46
C ASP A 109 -10.26 -3.15 -20.85
N THR A 110 -9.99 -2.03 -21.51
CA THR A 110 -9.43 -1.98 -22.88
C THR A 110 -7.90 -1.98 -22.89
N TYR A 111 -7.27 -1.25 -21.96
CA TYR A 111 -5.83 -0.95 -21.98
C TYR A 111 -5.08 -1.48 -20.76
N GLY A 112 -5.79 -2.07 -19.78
CA GLY A 112 -5.21 -2.57 -18.53
C GLY A 112 -5.10 -1.50 -17.45
N HIS A 113 -4.97 -1.96 -16.21
CA HIS A 113 -4.91 -1.11 -15.02
C HIS A 113 -3.71 -0.16 -15.00
N GLU A 114 -2.55 -0.55 -15.55
CA GLU A 114 -1.37 0.32 -15.60
C GLU A 114 -1.63 1.60 -16.41
N VAL A 115 -2.40 1.51 -17.50
CA VAL A 115 -2.78 2.66 -18.31
C VAL A 115 -3.82 3.52 -17.58
N GLY A 116 -4.77 2.90 -16.89
CA GLY A 116 -5.71 3.62 -16.03
C GLY A 116 -4.99 4.42 -14.93
N ASP A 117 -4.01 3.81 -14.26
CA ASP A 117 -3.21 4.47 -13.24
C ASP A 117 -2.42 5.66 -13.82
N ALA A 118 -1.87 5.52 -15.03
CA ALA A 118 -1.20 6.64 -15.72
C ALA A 118 -2.16 7.79 -16.05
N VAL A 119 -3.40 7.48 -16.47
CA VAL A 119 -4.44 8.49 -16.70
C VAL A 119 -4.78 9.22 -15.40
N LEU A 120 -5.02 8.50 -14.31
CA LEU A 120 -5.30 9.11 -13.01
C LEU A 120 -4.12 9.95 -12.51
N SER A 121 -2.89 9.49 -12.71
CA SER A 121 -1.67 10.23 -12.37
C SER A 121 -1.56 11.56 -13.13
N ARG A 122 -2.00 11.58 -14.40
CA ARG A 122 -2.03 12.81 -15.18
C ARG A 122 -3.11 13.77 -14.69
N ILE A 123 -4.31 13.27 -14.40
CA ILE A 123 -5.42 14.07 -13.89
C ILE A 123 -5.08 14.64 -12.51
N SER A 124 -4.46 13.83 -11.63
CA SER A 124 -4.04 14.28 -10.30
C SER A 124 -3.00 15.40 -10.37
N THR A 125 -2.08 15.31 -11.33
CA THR A 125 -1.08 16.36 -11.59
C THR A 125 -1.74 17.66 -12.01
N ILE A 126 -2.68 17.60 -12.97
CA ILE A 126 -3.44 18.79 -13.41
C ILE A 126 -4.22 19.38 -12.24
N LEU A 127 -4.90 18.55 -11.45
CA LEU A 127 -5.67 19.00 -10.30
C LEU A 127 -4.79 19.73 -9.27
N ARG A 128 -3.58 19.22 -9.02
CA ARG A 128 -2.61 19.84 -8.12
C ARG A 128 -2.04 21.15 -8.66
N GLU A 129 -1.80 21.25 -9.96
CA GLU A 129 -1.33 22.49 -10.62
C GLU A 129 -2.40 23.57 -10.67
N CYS A 130 -3.67 23.20 -10.83
CA CYS A 130 -4.80 24.12 -10.79
C CYS A 130 -5.21 24.52 -9.36
N ALA A 131 -4.88 23.70 -8.36
CA ALA A 131 -5.17 23.98 -6.96
C ALA A 131 -4.34 25.17 -6.45
N GLY A 132 -5.01 26.14 -5.83
CA GLY A 132 -4.33 27.23 -5.13
C GLY A 132 -3.64 26.76 -3.85
N VAL A 133 -2.78 27.62 -3.29
CA VAL A 133 -1.98 27.32 -2.08
C VAL A 133 -2.82 26.89 -0.87
N LYS A 134 -4.09 27.32 -0.80
CA LYS A 134 -5.02 27.01 0.31
C LYS A 134 -6.01 25.90 -0.03
N ASP A 135 -6.00 25.43 -1.27
CA ASP A 135 -6.92 24.41 -1.73
C ASP A 135 -6.40 23.03 -1.36
N VAL A 136 -7.29 22.06 -1.25
CA VAL A 136 -6.95 20.70 -0.83
C VAL A 136 -7.48 19.73 -1.89
N PRO A 137 -6.69 19.41 -2.93
CA PRO A 137 -7.02 18.33 -3.83
C PRO A 137 -6.84 16.98 -3.10
N ALA A 138 -7.59 15.96 -3.46
CA ALA A 138 -7.53 14.64 -2.85
C ALA A 138 -8.10 13.55 -3.77
N ARG A 139 -7.69 12.31 -3.50
CA ARG A 139 -8.33 11.10 -4.05
C ARG A 139 -9.28 10.51 -3.00
N ILE A 140 -10.55 10.37 -3.36
CA ILE A 140 -11.62 9.89 -2.46
C ILE A 140 -11.97 8.42 -2.74
N GLY A 141 -11.88 8.00 -4.01
CA GLY A 141 -12.21 6.66 -4.49
C GLY A 141 -11.20 6.12 -5.51
N GLY A 142 -11.60 5.10 -6.27
CA GLY A 142 -10.74 4.52 -7.31
C GLY A 142 -10.46 5.53 -8.43
N ASP A 143 -11.53 6.06 -9.01
CA ASP A 143 -11.61 7.07 -10.06
C ASP A 143 -12.10 8.43 -9.55
N GLU A 144 -12.57 8.50 -8.31
CA GLU A 144 -13.11 9.73 -7.73
C GLU A 144 -12.02 10.62 -7.11
N LEU A 145 -11.97 11.86 -7.58
CA LEU A 145 -11.13 12.94 -7.09
C LEU A 145 -12.00 14.03 -6.45
N ALA A 146 -11.42 14.82 -5.55
CA ALA A 146 -12.11 15.94 -4.95
C ALA A 146 -11.18 17.10 -4.68
N ILE A 147 -11.72 18.30 -4.57
CA ILE A 147 -10.98 19.47 -4.14
C ILE A 147 -11.83 20.36 -3.22
N ILE A 148 -11.24 20.78 -2.10
CA ILE A 148 -11.78 21.85 -1.27
C ILE A 148 -11.12 23.14 -1.72
N VAL A 149 -11.91 24.06 -2.26
CA VAL A 149 -11.45 25.38 -2.67
C VAL A 149 -11.72 26.35 -1.54
N ASN A 150 -10.66 26.90 -0.93
CA ASN A 150 -10.78 27.76 0.25
C ASN A 150 -10.55 29.23 -0.10
N ASN A 151 -11.37 30.11 0.48
CA ASN A 151 -11.19 31.56 0.37
C ASN A 151 -11.20 32.06 -1.09
N SER A 152 -12.07 31.45 -1.91
CA SER A 152 -12.29 31.91 -3.27
C SER A 152 -13.38 32.96 -3.30
N ASN A 153 -13.02 34.17 -3.74
CA ASN A 153 -13.97 35.21 -4.16
C ASN A 153 -14.34 35.09 -5.64
N ASN A 154 -13.91 34.00 -6.30
CA ASN A 154 -13.96 33.90 -7.75
C ASN A 154 -15.35 33.45 -8.20
N LYS A 155 -16.06 34.34 -8.93
CA LYS A 155 -17.40 34.08 -9.49
C LYS A 155 -17.45 32.84 -10.37
N LEU A 156 -16.33 32.42 -10.96
CA LEU A 156 -16.25 31.22 -11.81
C LEU A 156 -16.53 29.93 -11.04
N VAL A 157 -16.06 29.81 -9.78
CA VAL A 157 -16.35 28.63 -8.96
C VAL A 157 -17.82 28.61 -8.54
N ILE A 158 -18.40 29.78 -8.30
CA ILE A 158 -19.83 29.95 -7.99
C ILE A 158 -20.70 29.59 -9.20
N ALA A 159 -20.22 29.80 -10.43
CA ALA A 159 -20.97 29.51 -11.66
C ALA A 159 -20.92 28.04 -12.09
N MET A 160 -20.01 27.24 -11.53
CA MET A 160 -19.89 25.79 -11.79
C MET A 160 -20.68 24.94 -10.78
N VAL A 161 -21.23 25.55 -9.73
CA VAL A 161 -22.15 24.93 -8.74
C VAL A 161 -23.58 25.29 -9.12
#